data_AF-A0A7X8R7L2-F1
#
_entry.id   AF-A0A7X8R7L2-F1
#
_cell.length_a   1.000
_cell.length_b   1.000
_cell.length_c   1.000
_cell.angle_alpha   90.00
_cell.angle_beta   90.00
_cell.angle_gamma   90.00
#
_symmetry.space_group_name_H-M   'P 1'
#
loop_
_entity.id
_entity.type
_entity.pdbx_description
1 polymer ?
#
loop_
_entity_poly.entity_id
_entity_poly.type
_entity_poly.pdbx_seq_one_letter_code
_entity_poly.pdbx_strand_id
1 'polypeptide(L)'
;MKKCLALFLVCWNGMLTADAKVDLLKQIPLIPAPQLVQDNGEPFPFPGRISIQGWPLHDAEQRRAIDGLIDLLSALPGVETVIDRPADFSIVFSHDPAVVHPEGYLLRISRSGAAIRARTAAGRFYALQTLYQILGFSYFGPGFLYEGEETELPDAGEKKYVPAWTIHDHPRYPMRSLMLDLGRAVFSKAYIQRIIRIMAHLKLNTLHLHLYDDEIGGYRFDSLPLGKENPLALTKTDLQELVRYARSYHIAILPEIESWGHVKSVVYHYPELYGGPGMYGGASFAVGEKTFAVLEKMYGEIADCLPDTAAIHVGLDEARWFVAPGEANKGYTPEKLVTIIYDLVQKVARERGKHLTMHMWADHKGRPIPAQVGPNLVLQPWKYRHSDQERIVQVMSQYGGKDKRPVMMGAGITSACRSGDFAATRLWCLAGDPYPNVLGATLCLWGTNNLADRLIMLYAGASYLWSPRKLQPVEEDPYSEDLRFRFERNMQNWQLIFPDAAEAALDFDRGPEVFLGRYLQPPFNGKAVAPTRDYKP
;
A
#
# COMPACT_ATOMS: atom_id res chain seq x y z
N MET A 1 -54.22 39.25 35.31
CA MET A 1 -53.68 40.53 34.82
C MET A 1 -52.16 40.47 34.87
N LYS A 2 -51.54 40.87 33.75
CA LYS A 2 -50.13 40.79 33.33
C LYS A 2 -49.09 41.20 34.38
N LYS A 3 -48.00 40.42 34.53
CA LYS A 3 -46.62 40.94 34.66
C LYS A 3 -45.63 39.99 33.96
N CYS A 4 -44.92 40.54 32.99
CA CYS A 4 -43.91 39.90 32.15
C CYS A 4 -42.69 39.45 32.97
N LEU A 5 -42.19 38.24 32.69
CA LEU A 5 -40.82 37.83 33.03
C LEU A 5 -40.00 37.92 31.74
N ALA A 6 -39.01 38.81 31.72
CA ALA A 6 -38.04 38.90 30.63
C ALA A 6 -37.03 37.75 30.76
N LEU A 7 -36.93 36.89 29.75
CA LEU A 7 -35.78 36.01 29.57
C LEU A 7 -34.60 36.85 29.08
N PHE A 8 -33.54 36.93 29.86
CA PHE A 8 -32.22 37.32 29.36
C PHE A 8 -31.65 36.14 28.56
N LEU A 9 -31.71 36.25 27.24
CA LEU A 9 -30.84 35.51 26.33
C LEU A 9 -29.42 36.02 26.54
N VAL A 10 -28.59 35.23 27.23
CA VAL A 10 -27.14 35.41 27.17
C VAL A 10 -26.67 34.73 25.89
N CYS A 11 -26.53 35.51 24.82
CA CYS A 11 -25.81 35.07 23.64
C CYS A 11 -24.32 34.94 24.02
N TRP A 12 -23.87 33.72 24.26
CA TRP A 12 -22.45 33.42 24.42
C TRP A 12 -21.80 33.37 23.04
N ASN A 13 -21.38 34.52 22.52
CA ASN A 13 -20.44 34.57 21.39
C ASN A 13 -19.05 34.15 21.91
N GLY A 14 -18.75 32.86 21.86
CA GLY A 14 -17.44 32.33 22.23
C GLY A 14 -16.41 32.63 21.15
N MET A 15 -15.64 33.71 21.30
CA MET A 15 -14.38 33.86 20.56
C MET A 15 -13.40 32.79 21.07
N LEU A 16 -13.01 31.86 20.21
CA LEU A 16 -11.85 31.00 20.46
C LEU A 16 -10.61 31.88 20.69
N THR A 17 -9.98 31.76 21.86
CA THR A 17 -8.75 32.50 22.21
C THR A 17 -7.57 32.00 21.37
N ALA A 18 -6.52 32.83 21.21
CA ALA A 18 -5.32 32.45 20.46
C ALA A 18 -4.66 31.17 21.00
N ASP A 19 -4.71 30.96 22.33
CA ASP A 19 -4.18 29.75 23.00
C ASP A 19 -4.88 28.46 22.53
N ALA A 20 -6.20 28.49 22.35
CA ALA A 20 -6.96 27.35 21.84
C ALA A 20 -6.60 27.01 20.38
N LYS A 21 -6.26 28.02 19.56
CA LYS A 21 -5.82 27.82 18.16
C LYS A 21 -4.42 27.19 18.07
N VAL A 22 -3.51 27.54 18.99
CA VAL A 22 -2.17 26.92 19.09
C VAL A 22 -2.27 25.44 19.45
N ASP A 23 -3.17 25.07 20.36
CA ASP A 23 -3.33 23.68 20.80
C ASP A 23 -3.99 22.79 19.73
N LEU A 24 -4.87 23.31 18.87
CA LEU A 24 -5.45 22.57 17.75
C LEU A 24 -4.44 22.27 16.63
N LEU A 25 -3.54 23.20 16.33
CA LEU A 25 -2.49 22.97 15.32
C LEU A 25 -1.46 21.93 15.77
N LYS A 26 -1.20 21.84 17.09
CA LYS A 26 -0.40 20.75 17.67
C LYS A 26 -1.05 19.37 17.53
N GLN A 27 -2.33 19.30 17.15
CA GLN A 27 -3.10 18.06 17.00
C GLN A 27 -3.28 17.59 15.55
N ILE A 28 -2.61 18.19 14.56
CA ILE A 28 -2.70 17.71 13.15
C ILE A 28 -2.32 16.22 13.11
N PRO A 29 -3.24 15.31 12.74
CA PRO A 29 -3.02 13.88 12.82
C PRO A 29 -2.25 13.38 11.61
N LEU A 30 -0.95 13.71 11.55
CA LEU A 30 -0.08 13.30 10.44
C LEU A 30 -0.04 11.77 10.33
N ILE A 31 -0.25 11.28 9.10
CA ILE A 31 -0.30 9.87 8.78
C ILE A 31 0.62 9.53 7.58
N PRO A 32 1.55 8.59 7.72
CA PRO A 32 2.09 8.10 8.99
C PRO A 32 2.71 9.24 9.83
N ALA A 33 2.77 9.04 11.14
CA ALA A 33 3.34 10.00 12.08
C ALA A 33 4.87 10.10 11.90
N PRO A 34 5.44 11.31 11.80
CA PRO A 34 6.88 11.47 11.62
C PRO A 34 7.72 10.97 12.80
N GLN A 35 8.98 10.66 12.54
CA GLN A 35 9.92 10.23 13.60
C GLN A 35 10.11 11.29 14.69
N LEU A 36 10.21 12.56 14.29
CA LEU A 36 10.37 13.69 15.20
C LEU A 36 9.70 14.93 14.61
N VAL A 37 8.84 15.56 15.40
CA VAL A 37 8.29 16.89 15.15
C VAL A 37 8.73 17.80 16.28
N GLN A 38 9.41 18.90 15.95
CA GLN A 38 9.81 19.96 16.87
C GLN A 38 8.96 21.20 16.60
N ASP A 39 8.29 21.69 17.64
CA ASP A 39 7.56 22.95 17.61
C ASP A 39 8.54 24.12 17.82
N ASN A 40 8.58 25.05 16.86
CA ASN A 40 9.49 26.21 16.88
C ASN A 40 8.79 27.51 17.28
N GLY A 41 7.56 27.46 17.79
CA GLY A 41 6.88 28.61 18.39
C GLY A 41 5.58 28.98 17.67
N GLU A 42 5.26 30.28 17.70
CA GLU A 42 3.92 30.76 17.35
C GLU A 42 3.51 30.41 15.90
N PRO A 43 2.31 29.82 15.70
CA PRO A 43 1.75 29.62 14.38
C PRO A 43 1.54 30.97 13.68
N PHE A 44 1.47 30.94 12.35
CA PHE A 44 1.32 32.14 11.54
C PHE A 44 0.13 32.03 10.59
N PRO A 45 -0.46 33.16 10.16
CA PRO A 45 -1.58 33.14 9.21
C PRO A 45 -1.23 32.36 7.94
N PHE A 46 -2.22 31.64 7.41
CA PHE A 46 -2.07 30.91 6.16
C PHE A 46 -1.69 31.88 5.03
N PRO A 47 -0.67 31.57 4.21
CA PRO A 47 -0.17 32.49 3.20
C PRO A 47 -1.17 32.70 2.06
N GLY A 48 -1.20 33.94 1.54
CA GLY A 48 -2.08 34.31 0.43
C GLY A 48 -1.46 34.01 -0.94
N ARG A 49 -0.13 33.92 -1.01
CA ARG A 49 0.59 33.51 -2.22
C ARG A 49 1.69 32.51 -1.88
N ILE A 50 1.71 31.39 -2.59
CA ILE A 50 2.66 30.29 -2.35
C ILE A 50 3.50 30.10 -3.61
N SER A 51 4.83 30.10 -3.46
CA SER A 51 5.76 29.72 -4.52
C SER A 51 6.27 28.29 -4.34
N ILE A 52 6.32 27.51 -5.42
CA ILE A 52 7.05 26.23 -5.47
C ILE A 52 8.36 26.45 -6.21
N GLN A 53 9.49 26.04 -5.62
CA GLN A 53 10.84 26.30 -6.12
C GLN A 53 11.76 25.08 -5.99
N GLY A 54 12.62 24.86 -6.97
CA GLY A 54 13.64 23.80 -6.93
C GLY A 54 13.11 22.38 -7.19
N TRP A 55 11.86 22.26 -7.68
CA TRP A 55 11.32 20.99 -8.18
C TRP A 55 11.43 20.93 -9.71
N PRO A 56 11.94 19.82 -10.30
CA PRO A 56 12.17 19.72 -11.75
C PRO A 56 10.86 19.48 -12.53
N LEU A 57 10.03 20.52 -12.65
CA LEU A 57 8.70 20.46 -13.30
C LEU A 57 8.74 20.19 -14.82
N HIS A 58 9.92 20.28 -15.45
CA HIS A 58 10.10 19.96 -16.86
C HIS A 58 10.15 18.45 -17.15
N ASP A 59 10.44 17.62 -16.15
CA ASP A 59 10.38 16.17 -16.27
C ASP A 59 8.96 15.68 -15.98
N ALA A 60 8.41 14.83 -16.85
CA ALA A 60 7.01 14.40 -16.77
C ALA A 60 6.72 13.51 -15.55
N GLU A 61 7.69 12.71 -15.10
CA GLU A 61 7.53 11.88 -13.89
C GLU A 61 7.59 12.73 -12.64
N GLN A 62 8.55 13.66 -12.59
CA GLN A 62 8.66 14.61 -11.48
C GLN A 62 7.47 15.55 -11.43
N ARG A 63 6.93 15.98 -12.58
CA ARG A 63 5.70 16.77 -12.63
C ARG A 63 4.53 16.00 -12.01
N ARG A 64 4.32 14.75 -12.41
CA ARG A 64 3.27 13.89 -11.86
C ARG A 64 3.39 13.72 -10.34
N ALA A 65 4.61 13.62 -9.84
CA ALA A 65 4.88 13.46 -8.42
C ALA A 65 4.46 14.67 -7.56
N ILE A 66 4.38 15.87 -8.14
CA ILE A 66 3.99 17.11 -7.41
C ILE A 66 2.60 17.63 -7.78
N ASP A 67 1.96 17.09 -8.83
CA ASP A 67 0.62 17.50 -9.26
C ASP A 67 -0.39 17.47 -8.11
N GLY A 68 -0.35 16.46 -7.23
CA GLY A 68 -1.25 16.41 -6.07
C GLY A 68 -1.15 17.64 -5.16
N LEU A 69 0.06 18.14 -4.88
CA LEU A 69 0.21 19.39 -4.10
C LEU A 69 -0.28 20.60 -4.90
N ILE A 70 0.03 20.67 -6.20
CA ILE A 70 -0.41 21.78 -7.06
C ILE A 70 -1.94 21.83 -7.10
N ASP A 71 -2.60 20.69 -7.23
CA ASP A 71 -4.05 20.55 -7.25
C ASP A 71 -4.66 20.96 -5.90
N LEU A 72 -4.08 20.49 -4.79
CA LEU A 72 -4.49 20.92 -3.45
C LEU A 72 -4.43 22.45 -3.32
N LEU A 73 -3.27 23.05 -3.63
CA LEU A 73 -3.07 24.50 -3.48
C LEU A 73 -3.98 25.32 -4.41
N SER A 74 -4.21 24.84 -5.63
CA SER A 74 -5.10 25.48 -6.60
C SER A 74 -6.58 25.42 -6.17
N ALA A 75 -6.95 24.43 -5.36
CA ALA A 75 -8.28 24.28 -4.81
C ALA A 75 -8.54 25.14 -3.57
N LEU A 76 -7.54 25.84 -3.01
CA LEU A 76 -7.69 26.68 -1.81
C LEU A 76 -8.18 28.10 -2.16
N PRO A 77 -9.40 28.51 -1.75
CA PRO A 77 -9.88 29.88 -1.98
C PRO A 77 -8.93 30.96 -1.42
N GLY A 78 -8.66 32.00 -2.20
CA GLY A 78 -7.83 33.13 -1.78
C GLY A 78 -6.32 32.83 -1.70
N VAL A 79 -5.86 31.69 -2.21
CA VAL A 79 -4.44 31.33 -2.29
C VAL A 79 -3.99 31.35 -3.76
N GLU A 80 -3.03 32.20 -4.10
CA GLU A 80 -2.39 32.22 -5.42
C GLU A 80 -1.15 31.31 -5.43
N THR A 81 -1.13 30.29 -6.29
CA THR A 81 0.06 29.42 -6.46
C THR A 81 0.89 29.87 -7.65
N VAL A 82 2.19 30.06 -7.44
CA VAL A 82 3.16 30.45 -8.47
C VAL A 82 4.37 29.52 -8.51
N ILE A 83 5.01 29.39 -9.66
CA ILE A 83 6.21 28.57 -9.84
C ILE A 83 7.40 29.48 -10.06
N ASP A 84 8.49 29.29 -9.30
CA ASP A 84 9.76 30.02 -9.44
C ASP A 84 9.59 31.56 -9.50
N ARG A 85 8.64 32.10 -8.73
CA ARG A 85 8.35 33.54 -8.62
C ARG A 85 8.29 33.98 -7.16
N PRO A 86 8.58 35.24 -6.83
CA PRO A 86 8.48 35.75 -5.47
C PRO A 86 7.06 35.59 -4.87
N ALA A 87 7.00 35.12 -3.63
CA ALA A 87 5.79 34.96 -2.84
C ALA A 87 6.09 35.21 -1.34
N ASP A 88 5.06 35.44 -0.52
CA ASP A 88 5.18 35.56 0.94
C ASP A 88 5.56 34.22 1.60
N PHE A 89 5.24 33.10 0.95
CA PHE A 89 5.61 31.76 1.39
C PHE A 89 6.23 30.95 0.26
N SER A 90 7.47 30.50 0.42
CA SER A 90 8.18 29.69 -0.59
C SER A 90 8.40 28.26 -0.12
N ILE A 91 7.95 27.29 -0.91
CA ILE A 91 8.25 25.86 -0.77
C ILE A 91 9.51 25.57 -1.59
N VAL A 92 10.63 25.32 -0.91
CA VAL A 92 11.95 25.19 -1.53
C VAL A 92 12.47 23.77 -1.35
N PHE A 93 12.72 23.09 -2.46
CA PHE A 93 13.31 21.75 -2.47
C PHE A 93 14.81 21.83 -2.71
N SER A 94 15.59 21.08 -1.94
CA SER A 94 17.05 21.05 -2.05
C SER A 94 17.64 19.67 -1.76
N HIS A 95 18.78 19.39 -2.39
CA HIS A 95 19.58 18.21 -2.09
C HIS A 95 20.39 18.46 -0.82
N ASP A 96 20.37 17.49 0.11
CA ASP A 96 21.15 17.55 1.34
C ASP A 96 21.83 16.19 1.61
N PRO A 97 23.16 16.08 1.45
CA PRO A 97 23.88 14.84 1.68
C PRO A 97 23.98 14.46 3.16
N ALA A 98 23.70 15.37 4.10
CA ALA A 98 23.72 15.09 5.53
C ALA A 98 22.53 14.22 5.98
N VAL A 99 21.47 14.13 5.17
CA VAL A 99 20.35 13.20 5.42
C VAL A 99 20.79 11.78 5.08
N VAL A 100 21.06 10.98 6.11
CA VAL A 100 21.69 9.65 5.98
C VAL A 100 20.74 8.58 5.45
N HIS A 101 19.45 8.63 5.81
CA HIS A 101 18.49 7.61 5.37
C HIS A 101 18.11 7.87 3.89
N PRO A 102 18.11 6.86 2.99
CA PRO A 102 17.78 7.06 1.57
C PRO A 102 16.41 7.69 1.33
N GLU A 103 15.40 7.29 2.11
CA GLU A 103 14.04 7.85 2.04
C GLU A 103 13.78 8.93 3.12
N GLY A 104 14.82 9.35 3.84
CA GLY A 104 14.69 10.34 4.91
C GLY A 104 14.64 11.78 4.39
N TYR A 105 14.12 12.69 5.22
CA TYR A 105 14.05 14.12 4.91
C TYR A 105 14.05 15.00 6.16
N LEU A 106 14.36 16.28 5.94
CA LEU A 106 14.16 17.39 6.85
C LEU A 106 13.17 18.37 6.22
N LEU A 107 12.09 18.68 6.94
CA LEU A 107 11.09 19.68 6.57
C LEU A 107 11.04 20.77 7.64
N ARG A 108 11.40 22.00 7.29
CA ARG A 108 11.29 23.16 8.18
C ARG A 108 10.23 24.13 7.66
N ILE A 109 9.23 24.41 8.47
CA ILE A 109 8.12 25.32 8.18
C ILE A 109 8.26 26.56 9.05
N SER A 110 8.13 27.73 8.43
CA SER A 110 8.24 29.04 9.07
C SER A 110 7.39 30.06 8.31
N ARG A 111 7.24 31.26 8.85
CA ARG A 111 6.45 32.33 8.22
C ARG A 111 6.84 32.61 6.76
N SER A 112 8.14 32.50 6.42
CA SER A 112 8.63 32.76 5.06
C SER A 112 8.50 31.59 4.09
N GLY A 113 8.15 30.38 4.56
CA GLY A 113 8.11 29.22 3.69
C GLY A 113 8.36 27.87 4.35
N ALA A 114 8.38 26.84 3.50
CA ALA A 114 8.74 25.46 3.82
C ALA A 114 10.04 25.07 3.10
N ALA A 115 11.09 24.76 3.85
CA ALA A 115 12.35 24.24 3.31
C ALA A 115 12.38 22.72 3.42
N ILE A 116 12.46 22.03 2.27
CA ILE A 116 12.57 20.58 2.15
C ILE A 116 13.99 20.20 1.74
N ARG A 117 14.62 19.34 2.54
CA ARG A 117 15.98 18.84 2.34
C ARG A 117 15.99 17.32 2.40
N ALA A 118 16.54 16.68 1.37
CA ALA A 118 16.76 15.24 1.37
C ALA A 118 17.87 14.84 0.41
N ARG A 119 18.52 13.70 0.68
CA ARG A 119 19.58 13.17 -0.18
C ARG A 119 19.04 12.68 -1.52
N THR A 120 17.89 12.01 -1.53
CA THR A 120 17.31 11.39 -2.73
C THR A 120 16.01 12.06 -3.16
N ALA A 121 15.54 11.73 -4.37
CA ALA A 121 14.22 12.13 -4.84
C ALA A 121 13.08 11.55 -3.97
N ALA A 122 13.21 10.29 -3.52
CA ALA A 122 12.21 9.66 -2.66
C ALA A 122 12.04 10.40 -1.33
N GLY A 123 13.15 10.81 -0.69
CA GLY A 123 13.08 11.62 0.53
C GLY A 123 12.38 12.97 0.32
N ARG A 124 12.69 13.67 -0.79
CA ARG A 124 11.98 14.93 -1.14
C ARG A 124 10.48 14.69 -1.40
N PHE A 125 10.15 13.58 -2.07
CA PHE A 125 8.78 13.19 -2.33
C PHE A 125 8.01 12.87 -1.04
N TYR A 126 8.59 12.15 -0.08
CA TYR A 126 7.90 11.90 1.19
C TYR A 126 7.76 13.14 2.07
N ALA A 127 8.71 14.08 1.99
CA ALA A 127 8.57 15.40 2.61
C ALA A 127 7.39 16.18 2.02
N LEU A 128 7.21 16.11 0.70
CA LEU A 128 6.06 16.67 -0.01
C LEU A 128 4.75 16.08 0.51
N GLN A 129 4.67 14.76 0.72
CA GLN A 129 3.46 14.12 1.26
C GLN A 129 3.11 14.59 2.67
N THR A 130 4.11 14.86 3.50
CA THR A 130 3.90 15.45 4.84
C THR A 130 3.47 16.91 4.75
N LEU A 131 4.11 17.70 3.89
CA LEU A 131 3.72 19.10 3.69
C LEU A 131 2.28 19.23 3.14
N TYR A 132 1.88 18.35 2.22
CA TYR A 132 0.51 18.26 1.71
C TYR A 132 -0.48 18.15 2.85
N GLN A 133 -0.26 17.22 3.79
CA GLN A 133 -1.16 17.03 4.93
C GLN A 133 -1.19 18.26 5.84
N ILE A 134 -0.03 18.85 6.14
CA ILE A 134 0.05 20.04 6.99
C ILE A 134 -0.73 21.19 6.36
N LEU A 135 -0.50 21.50 5.08
CA LEU A 135 -1.20 22.59 4.40
C LEU A 135 -2.69 22.29 4.25
N GLY A 136 -3.07 21.06 3.91
CA GLY A 136 -4.46 20.62 3.81
C GLY A 136 -5.20 20.78 5.14
N PHE A 137 -4.68 20.23 6.23
CA PHE A 137 -5.28 20.37 7.56
C PHE A 137 -5.26 21.80 8.09
N SER A 138 -4.17 22.55 7.88
CA SER A 138 -4.08 23.96 8.23
C SER A 138 -5.10 24.83 7.50
N TYR A 139 -5.44 24.45 6.26
CA TYR A 139 -6.38 25.22 5.45
C TYR A 139 -7.83 24.80 5.63
N PHE A 140 -8.16 23.52 5.47
CA PHE A 140 -9.54 23.07 5.60
C PHE A 140 -9.99 22.99 7.07
N GLY A 141 -9.04 23.11 7.99
CA GLY A 141 -9.29 22.94 9.42
C GLY A 141 -9.61 21.49 9.76
N PRO A 142 -9.67 21.15 11.05
CA PRO A 142 -10.41 19.98 11.46
C PRO A 142 -11.89 20.31 11.27
N GLY A 143 -12.51 19.84 10.19
CA GLY A 143 -13.93 19.56 10.26
C GLY A 143 -14.11 18.53 11.38
N PHE A 144 -14.57 18.96 12.56
CA PHE A 144 -14.94 18.11 13.70
C PHE A 144 -13.81 17.55 14.59
N LEU A 145 -12.92 18.40 15.12
CA LEU A 145 -12.35 18.11 16.44
C LEU A 145 -13.34 18.59 17.52
N TYR A 146 -14.46 17.89 17.74
CA TYR A 146 -15.13 17.75 19.05
C TYR A 146 -16.35 16.81 18.98
N GLU A 147 -16.50 15.96 19.99
CA GLU A 147 -17.79 15.42 20.40
C GLU A 147 -18.63 16.57 20.96
N GLY A 148 -19.75 16.88 20.32
CA GLY A 148 -20.74 17.83 20.82
C GLY A 148 -20.76 19.14 20.05
N GLU A 149 -21.87 19.35 19.35
CA GLU A 149 -22.28 20.53 18.58
C GLU A 149 -21.78 20.58 17.13
N GLU A 150 -22.73 20.32 16.22
CA GLU A 150 -22.65 20.62 14.80
C GLU A 150 -22.22 22.08 14.64
N THR A 151 -20.98 22.30 14.19
CA THR A 151 -20.57 23.61 13.70
C THR A 151 -20.62 23.55 12.19
N GLU A 152 -21.59 24.27 11.62
CA GLU A 152 -21.59 24.64 10.21
C GLU A 152 -20.18 25.10 9.83
N LEU A 153 -19.69 24.70 8.65
CA LEU A 153 -18.41 25.14 8.09
C LEU A 153 -18.24 26.64 8.38
N PRO A 154 -17.27 27.06 9.22
CA PRO A 154 -17.15 28.47 9.54
C PRO A 154 -16.96 29.24 8.25
N ASP A 155 -17.81 30.26 8.06
CA ASP A 155 -17.69 31.26 7.02
C ASP A 155 -16.21 31.56 6.77
N ALA A 156 -15.85 31.76 5.50
CA ALA A 156 -14.49 32.03 5.00
C ALA A 156 -13.82 33.31 5.55
N GLY A 157 -14.22 33.79 6.74
CA GLY A 157 -13.70 34.93 7.48
C GLY A 157 -12.85 34.59 8.72
N GLU A 158 -12.70 33.33 9.13
CA GLU A 158 -11.67 32.97 10.12
C GLU A 158 -10.30 32.80 9.45
N LYS A 159 -9.31 33.62 9.85
CA LYS A 159 -7.93 33.45 9.38
C LYS A 159 -7.44 32.04 9.75
N LYS A 160 -7.06 31.26 8.73
CA LYS A 160 -6.43 29.94 8.84
C LYS A 160 -4.97 30.09 9.30
N TYR A 161 -4.38 29.05 9.87
CA TYR A 161 -3.03 29.13 10.46
C TYR A 161 -2.18 27.91 10.09
N VAL A 162 -0.88 28.14 9.95
CA VAL A 162 0.14 27.13 9.64
C VAL A 162 1.11 27.02 10.83
N PRO A 163 1.49 25.79 11.26
CA PRO A 163 2.43 25.61 12.35
C PRO A 163 3.87 25.96 11.96
N ALA A 164 4.66 26.42 12.92
CA ALA A 164 6.10 26.62 12.76
C ALA A 164 6.89 25.38 13.21
N TRP A 165 7.04 24.38 12.34
CA TRP A 165 7.62 23.08 12.71
C TRP A 165 8.98 22.79 12.08
N THR A 166 9.75 21.92 12.74
CA THR A 166 10.87 21.20 12.13
C THR A 166 10.67 19.71 12.28
N ILE A 167 10.63 19.01 11.15
CA ILE A 167 10.33 17.58 11.07
C ILE A 167 11.58 16.87 10.54
N HIS A 168 12.05 15.91 11.33
CA HIS A 168 13.05 14.92 10.90
C HIS A 168 12.35 13.59 10.76
N ASP A 169 12.39 13.01 9.57
CA ASP A 169 11.56 11.83 9.32
C ASP A 169 12.23 10.85 8.35
N HIS A 170 11.89 9.58 8.52
CA HIS A 170 12.32 8.45 7.71
C HIS A 170 11.43 7.23 8.03
N PRO A 171 11.29 6.27 7.10
CA PRO A 171 10.51 5.06 7.35
C PRO A 171 11.19 4.16 8.39
N ARG A 172 10.37 3.47 9.18
CA ARG A 172 10.80 2.37 10.04
C ARG A 172 11.23 1.13 9.26
N TYR A 173 10.54 0.80 8.17
CA TYR A 173 10.88 -0.34 7.31
C TYR A 173 11.18 0.11 5.87
N PRO A 174 12.21 -0.47 5.22
CA PRO A 174 12.58 -0.10 3.85
C PRO A 174 11.54 -0.54 2.80
N MET A 175 10.73 -1.57 3.06
CA MET A 175 9.73 -2.08 2.13
C MET A 175 8.34 -2.05 2.77
N ARG A 176 7.40 -1.34 2.16
CA ARG A 176 6.07 -1.06 2.74
C ARG A 176 5.05 -1.31 1.65
N SER A 177 4.45 -2.51 1.69
CA SER A 177 3.76 -3.07 0.53
C SER A 177 2.25 -3.15 0.73
N LEU A 178 1.48 -2.93 -0.34
CA LEU A 178 0.07 -3.29 -0.46
C LEU A 178 -0.04 -4.39 -1.52
N MET A 179 -0.79 -5.45 -1.26
CA MET A 179 -1.10 -6.47 -2.26
C MET A 179 -2.55 -6.40 -2.74
N LEU A 180 -2.75 -6.41 -4.05
CA LEU A 180 -4.06 -6.52 -4.69
C LEU A 180 -4.24 -7.92 -5.27
N ASP A 181 -5.38 -8.55 -4.98
CA ASP A 181 -5.72 -9.90 -5.44
C ASP A 181 -6.50 -9.88 -6.76
N LEU A 182 -5.75 -9.83 -7.86
CA LEU A 182 -6.31 -9.89 -9.22
C LEU A 182 -6.68 -11.33 -9.63
N GLY A 183 -6.34 -12.32 -8.82
CA GLY A 183 -6.70 -13.72 -9.01
C GLY A 183 -8.11 -14.08 -8.55
N ARG A 184 -8.71 -13.24 -7.68
CA ARG A 184 -10.09 -13.40 -7.17
C ARG A 184 -10.98 -12.20 -7.47
N ALA A 185 -10.44 -11.04 -7.82
CA ALA A 185 -11.22 -9.84 -8.11
C ALA A 185 -10.66 -9.06 -9.30
N VAL A 186 -11.44 -8.10 -9.80
CA VAL A 186 -11.08 -7.31 -10.99
C VAL A 186 -10.66 -5.91 -10.57
N PHE A 187 -9.56 -5.43 -11.15
CA PHE A 187 -9.03 -4.09 -10.87
C PHE A 187 -8.81 -3.37 -12.19
N SER A 188 -9.59 -2.31 -12.43
CA SER A 188 -9.37 -1.46 -13.59
C SER A 188 -8.00 -0.76 -13.47
N LYS A 189 -7.38 -0.44 -14.60
CA LYS A 189 -6.13 0.34 -14.61
C LYS A 189 -6.29 1.69 -13.87
N ALA A 190 -7.43 2.38 -14.08
CA ALA A 190 -7.73 3.64 -13.40
C ALA A 190 -7.78 3.46 -11.87
N TYR A 191 -8.38 2.36 -11.42
CA TYR A 191 -8.43 2.04 -9.99
C TYR A 191 -7.06 1.77 -9.40
N ILE A 192 -6.22 1.00 -10.09
CA ILE A 192 -4.84 0.76 -9.63
C ILE A 192 -4.05 2.06 -9.59
N GLN A 193 -4.22 2.96 -10.56
CA GLN A 193 -3.61 4.29 -10.54
C GLN A 193 -4.08 5.14 -9.35
N ARG A 194 -5.35 5.06 -8.96
CA ARG A 194 -5.88 5.71 -7.74
C ARG A 194 -5.27 5.10 -6.48
N ILE A 195 -5.20 3.77 -6.40
CA ILE A 195 -4.58 3.05 -5.28
C ILE A 195 -3.11 3.46 -5.14
N ILE A 196 -2.37 3.62 -6.24
CA ILE A 196 -0.99 4.12 -6.23
C ILE A 196 -0.90 5.53 -5.60
N ARG A 197 -1.83 6.44 -5.91
CA ARG A 197 -1.86 7.78 -5.29
C ARG A 197 -2.16 7.70 -3.79
N ILE A 198 -3.11 6.87 -3.38
CA ILE A 198 -3.40 6.56 -1.96
C ILE A 198 -2.17 6.03 -1.23
N MET A 199 -1.51 5.02 -1.81
CA MET A 199 -0.28 4.45 -1.28
C MET A 199 0.81 5.50 -1.12
N ALA A 200 0.96 6.40 -2.09
CA ALA A 200 1.98 7.44 -2.07
C ALA A 200 1.76 8.43 -0.92
N HIS A 201 0.52 8.89 -0.70
CA HIS A 201 0.19 9.75 0.46
C HIS A 201 0.41 9.05 1.80
N LEU A 202 0.19 7.74 1.85
CA LEU A 202 0.48 6.89 3.01
C LEU A 202 1.95 6.43 3.08
N LYS A 203 2.81 6.94 2.19
CA LYS A 203 4.24 6.66 2.10
C LYS A 203 4.60 5.17 1.92
N LEU A 204 3.71 4.37 1.35
CA LEU A 204 3.98 3.01 0.90
C LEU A 204 4.80 3.04 -0.40
N ASN A 205 5.59 2.00 -0.66
CA ASN A 205 6.55 2.01 -1.77
C ASN A 205 6.58 0.72 -2.61
N THR A 206 5.74 -0.26 -2.32
CA THR A 206 5.61 -1.47 -3.15
C THR A 206 4.15 -1.83 -3.37
N LEU A 207 3.77 -2.00 -4.63
CA LEU A 207 2.48 -2.55 -5.03
C LEU A 207 2.67 -3.99 -5.50
N HIS A 208 2.24 -4.93 -4.68
CA HIS A 208 2.25 -6.35 -4.96
C HIS A 208 0.98 -6.71 -5.75
N LEU A 209 1.11 -7.26 -6.96
CA LEU A 209 -0.01 -7.66 -7.81
C LEU A 209 -0.08 -9.18 -7.88
N HIS A 210 -1.07 -9.78 -7.21
CA HIS A 210 -1.36 -11.20 -7.28
C HIS A 210 -2.16 -11.51 -8.55
N LEU A 211 -1.48 -11.90 -9.63
CA LEU A 211 -2.00 -11.76 -10.99
C LEU A 211 -3.00 -12.83 -11.43
N TYR A 212 -3.05 -13.99 -10.77
CA TYR A 212 -4.03 -15.03 -11.03
C TYR A 212 -4.16 -15.97 -9.84
N ASP A 213 -5.28 -16.69 -9.79
CA ASP A 213 -5.48 -17.76 -8.82
C ASP A 213 -6.42 -18.84 -9.38
N ASP A 214 -7.02 -19.67 -8.53
CA ASP A 214 -7.99 -20.66 -8.94
C ASP A 214 -9.24 -20.07 -9.60
N GLU A 215 -9.69 -18.90 -9.13
CA GLU A 215 -10.92 -18.26 -9.60
C GLU A 215 -10.78 -17.67 -11.01
N ILE A 216 -9.84 -16.75 -11.23
CA ILE A 216 -9.69 -16.00 -12.48
C ILE A 216 -8.21 -15.67 -12.78
N GLY A 217 -7.91 -15.42 -14.05
CA GLY A 217 -6.67 -14.77 -14.47
C GLY A 217 -6.84 -13.26 -14.58
N GLY A 218 -6.13 -12.49 -13.76
CA GLY A 218 -6.19 -11.03 -13.71
C GLY A 218 -5.25 -10.31 -14.68
N TYR A 219 -4.34 -11.03 -15.31
CA TYR A 219 -3.44 -10.55 -16.36
C TYR A 219 -3.56 -11.41 -17.61
N ARG A 220 -3.71 -10.76 -18.76
CA ARG A 220 -3.79 -11.39 -20.08
C ARG A 220 -2.40 -11.52 -20.67
N PHE A 221 -1.97 -12.76 -20.87
CA PHE A 221 -0.73 -13.04 -21.55
C PHE A 221 -0.88 -12.93 -23.07
N ASP A 222 0.10 -12.33 -23.74
CA ASP A 222 0.15 -12.24 -25.19
C ASP A 222 0.47 -13.60 -25.80
N SER A 223 1.50 -14.25 -25.24
CA SER A 223 2.07 -15.51 -25.75
C SER A 223 1.35 -16.79 -25.30
N LEU A 224 0.40 -16.67 -24.37
CA LEU A 224 -0.33 -17.78 -23.75
C LEU A 224 -1.86 -17.54 -23.85
N PRO A 225 -2.71 -18.57 -23.69
CA PRO A 225 -4.16 -18.39 -23.67
C PRO A 225 -4.69 -17.79 -22.35
N LEU A 226 -3.82 -17.62 -21.36
CA LEU A 226 -4.14 -17.26 -19.97
C LEU A 226 -4.69 -15.84 -19.82
N GLY A 227 -5.75 -15.69 -19.03
CA GLY A 227 -6.39 -14.41 -18.71
C GLY A 227 -7.27 -13.85 -19.83
N LYS A 228 -7.33 -14.49 -21.01
CA LYS A 228 -8.14 -14.03 -22.16
C LYS A 228 -9.64 -14.24 -21.93
N GLU A 229 -9.99 -15.17 -21.06
CA GLU A 229 -11.36 -15.47 -20.63
C GLU A 229 -11.94 -14.44 -19.65
N ASN A 230 -11.08 -13.65 -18.99
CA ASN A 230 -11.49 -12.58 -18.10
C ASN A 230 -11.58 -11.26 -18.91
N PRO A 231 -12.79 -10.69 -19.10
CA PRO A 231 -12.96 -9.48 -19.89
C PRO A 231 -12.33 -8.23 -19.26
N LEU A 232 -11.93 -8.30 -17.99
CA LEU A 232 -11.37 -7.20 -17.21
C LEU A 232 -9.90 -7.44 -16.80
N ALA A 233 -9.24 -8.43 -17.41
CA ALA A 233 -7.82 -8.68 -17.17
C ALA A 233 -6.95 -7.54 -17.74
N LEU A 234 -5.89 -7.20 -17.01
CA LEU A 234 -4.88 -6.24 -17.46
C LEU A 234 -4.09 -6.79 -18.64
N THR A 235 -3.72 -5.92 -19.57
CA THR A 235 -2.83 -6.27 -20.69
C THR A 235 -1.36 -5.99 -20.35
N LYS A 236 -0.44 -6.48 -21.21
CA LYS A 236 0.98 -6.12 -21.17
C LYS A 236 1.20 -4.60 -21.17
N THR A 237 0.48 -3.89 -22.02
CA THR A 237 0.52 -2.42 -22.11
C THR A 237 0.06 -1.78 -20.80
N ASP A 238 -1.03 -2.27 -20.21
CA ASP A 238 -1.51 -1.75 -18.93
C ASP A 238 -0.48 -1.93 -17.83
N LEU A 239 0.15 -3.11 -17.73
CA LEU A 239 1.19 -3.37 -16.73
C LEU A 239 2.41 -2.47 -16.94
N GLN A 240 2.89 -2.28 -18.16
CA GLN A 240 4.01 -1.37 -18.47
C GLN A 240 3.66 0.09 -18.13
N GLU A 241 2.44 0.52 -18.38
CA GLU A 241 1.95 1.85 -18.01
C GLU A 241 1.83 2.01 -16.50
N LEU A 242 1.34 0.99 -15.79
CA LEU A 242 1.28 0.97 -14.34
C LEU A 242 2.68 0.99 -13.71
N VAL A 243 3.66 0.27 -14.26
CA VAL A 243 5.06 0.31 -13.80
C VAL A 243 5.63 1.72 -13.90
N ARG A 244 5.46 2.39 -15.05
CA ARG A 244 5.90 3.79 -15.23
C ARG A 244 5.15 4.75 -14.31
N TYR A 245 3.84 4.57 -14.19
CA TYR A 245 3.00 5.40 -13.34
C TYR A 245 3.35 5.25 -11.85
N ALA A 246 3.56 4.03 -11.36
CA ALA A 246 3.96 3.77 -9.98
C ALA A 246 5.34 4.38 -9.67
N ARG A 247 6.27 4.30 -10.63
CA ARG A 247 7.63 4.85 -10.48
C ARG A 247 7.65 6.35 -10.19
N SER A 248 6.77 7.14 -10.80
CA SER A 248 6.70 8.58 -10.53
C SER A 248 6.30 8.90 -9.08
N TYR A 249 5.66 7.96 -8.38
CA TYR A 249 5.29 8.08 -6.98
C TYR A 249 6.24 7.32 -6.04
N HIS A 250 7.42 6.91 -6.54
CA HIS A 250 8.39 6.08 -5.81
C HIS A 250 7.80 4.74 -5.32
N ILE A 251 6.88 4.16 -6.11
CA ILE A 251 6.29 2.84 -5.85
C ILE A 251 6.82 1.84 -6.88
N ALA A 252 7.39 0.74 -6.40
CA ALA A 252 7.76 -0.42 -7.22
C ALA A 252 6.57 -1.35 -7.42
N ILE A 253 6.45 -2.00 -8.59
CA ILE A 253 5.48 -3.08 -8.80
C ILE A 253 6.18 -4.42 -8.60
N LEU A 254 5.60 -5.26 -7.74
CA LEU A 254 6.00 -6.64 -7.48
C LEU A 254 4.88 -7.56 -8.03
N PRO A 255 4.99 -8.09 -9.25
CA PRO A 255 4.02 -9.06 -9.75
C PRO A 255 4.23 -10.44 -9.11
N GLU A 256 3.14 -11.16 -8.90
CA GLU A 256 3.13 -12.53 -8.41
C GLU A 256 2.55 -13.51 -9.44
N ILE A 257 3.23 -14.64 -9.57
CA ILE A 257 2.87 -15.77 -10.42
C ILE A 257 2.86 -17.04 -9.57
N GLU A 258 1.67 -17.58 -9.29
CA GLU A 258 1.47 -18.77 -8.47
C GLU A 258 2.08 -20.03 -9.08
N SER A 259 3.20 -20.47 -8.54
CA SER A 259 4.03 -21.44 -9.25
C SER A 259 3.70 -22.89 -8.92
N TRP A 260 2.82 -23.16 -7.95
CA TRP A 260 2.52 -24.53 -7.52
C TRP A 260 1.05 -24.80 -7.15
N GLY A 261 0.52 -24.07 -6.17
CA GLY A 261 -0.90 -24.09 -5.78
C GLY A 261 -1.69 -23.05 -6.57
N HIS A 262 -2.98 -22.91 -6.32
CA HIS A 262 -3.75 -21.76 -6.81
C HIS A 262 -3.82 -21.60 -8.34
N VAL A 263 -3.88 -22.72 -9.07
CA VAL A 263 -3.60 -22.74 -10.53
C VAL A 263 -4.77 -23.20 -11.39
N LYS A 264 -5.98 -23.30 -10.86
CA LYS A 264 -7.15 -23.76 -11.64
C LYS A 264 -7.44 -22.89 -12.86
N SER A 265 -7.22 -21.57 -12.81
CA SER A 265 -7.34 -20.71 -13.99
C SER A 265 -6.33 -21.03 -15.09
N VAL A 266 -5.12 -21.51 -14.73
CA VAL A 266 -4.11 -21.97 -15.68
C VAL A 266 -4.43 -23.35 -16.21
N VAL A 267 -4.79 -24.28 -15.32
CA VAL A 267 -5.16 -25.66 -15.67
C VAL A 267 -6.40 -25.72 -16.56
N TYR A 268 -7.33 -24.76 -16.46
CA TYR A 268 -8.45 -24.64 -17.39
C TYR A 268 -8.00 -24.61 -18.86
N HIS A 269 -6.90 -23.92 -19.15
CA HIS A 269 -6.33 -23.85 -20.51
C HIS A 269 -5.31 -24.95 -20.80
N TYR A 270 -4.73 -25.55 -19.76
CA TYR A 270 -3.76 -26.63 -19.84
C TYR A 270 -4.16 -27.82 -18.94
N PRO A 271 -5.22 -28.57 -19.27
CA PRO A 271 -5.73 -29.64 -18.41
C PRO A 271 -4.69 -30.72 -18.10
N GLU A 272 -3.72 -30.92 -19.00
CA GLU A 272 -2.62 -31.86 -18.82
C GLU A 272 -1.63 -31.47 -17.70
N LEU A 273 -1.67 -30.21 -17.23
CA LEU A 273 -0.85 -29.74 -16.12
C LEU A 273 -1.53 -29.93 -14.77
N TYR A 274 -2.76 -30.47 -14.73
CA TYR A 274 -3.44 -30.78 -13.48
C TYR A 274 -2.72 -31.90 -12.71
N GLY A 275 -2.22 -31.59 -11.53
CA GLY A 275 -1.63 -32.57 -10.63
C GLY A 275 -2.66 -33.20 -9.69
N GLY A 276 -3.59 -32.39 -9.20
CA GLY A 276 -4.62 -32.83 -8.26
C GLY A 276 -5.18 -31.67 -7.42
N PRO A 277 -6.05 -31.98 -6.42
CA PRO A 277 -6.63 -30.97 -5.56
C PRO A 277 -5.57 -30.33 -4.65
N GLY A 278 -5.60 -28.99 -4.55
CA GLY A 278 -4.81 -28.18 -3.62
C GLY A 278 -5.43 -28.10 -2.21
N MET A 279 -4.97 -27.14 -1.39
CA MET A 279 -5.68 -26.80 -0.15
C MET A 279 -6.93 -25.96 -0.43
N TYR A 280 -7.85 -25.90 0.54
CA TYR A 280 -9.06 -25.07 0.51
C TYR A 280 -9.97 -25.16 -0.74
N GLY A 281 -9.89 -26.26 -1.50
CA GLY A 281 -10.69 -26.45 -2.73
C GLY A 281 -10.04 -25.89 -4.01
N GLY A 282 -8.77 -25.50 -3.93
CA GLY A 282 -7.95 -25.10 -5.07
C GLY A 282 -7.38 -26.27 -5.88
N ALA A 283 -6.54 -25.97 -6.86
CA ALA A 283 -5.80 -26.93 -7.66
C ALA A 283 -4.29 -26.84 -7.41
N SER A 284 -3.56 -27.91 -7.75
CA SER A 284 -2.08 -27.90 -7.79
C SER A 284 -1.59 -28.44 -9.13
N PHE A 285 -0.47 -27.89 -9.59
CA PHE A 285 0.18 -28.39 -10.81
C PHE A 285 0.72 -29.81 -10.65
N ALA A 286 0.87 -30.50 -11.79
CA ALA A 286 1.69 -31.70 -11.91
C ALA A 286 3.17 -31.31 -12.11
N VAL A 287 4.09 -31.84 -11.30
CA VAL A 287 5.51 -31.48 -11.35
C VAL A 287 6.12 -32.10 -12.59
N GLY A 288 6.51 -31.28 -13.55
CA GLY A 288 7.18 -31.75 -14.75
C GLY A 288 7.65 -30.64 -15.67
N GLU A 289 8.41 -31.04 -16.68
CA GLU A 289 9.01 -30.13 -17.66
C GLU A 289 7.98 -29.27 -18.40
N LYS A 290 6.79 -29.82 -18.67
CA LYS A 290 5.71 -29.05 -19.31
C LYS A 290 5.25 -27.88 -18.44
N THR A 291 5.09 -28.10 -17.14
CA THR A 291 4.74 -27.05 -16.18
C THR A 291 5.84 -25.99 -16.12
N PHE A 292 7.10 -26.42 -16.02
CA PHE A 292 8.23 -25.48 -15.99
C PHE A 292 8.34 -24.65 -17.27
N ALA A 293 8.06 -25.24 -18.44
CA ALA A 293 8.05 -24.52 -19.71
C ALA A 293 6.94 -23.45 -19.78
N VAL A 294 5.78 -23.68 -19.17
CA VAL A 294 4.71 -22.67 -19.07
C VAL A 294 5.12 -21.57 -18.10
N LEU A 295 5.62 -21.91 -16.91
CA LEU A 295 6.11 -20.94 -15.93
C LEU A 295 7.23 -20.06 -16.48
N GLU A 296 8.17 -20.63 -17.26
CA GLU A 296 9.26 -19.89 -17.90
C GLU A 296 8.73 -18.79 -18.82
N LYS A 297 7.71 -19.11 -19.63
CA LYS A 297 7.05 -18.15 -20.52
C LYS A 297 6.32 -17.06 -19.73
N MET A 298 5.61 -17.46 -18.66
CA MET A 298 4.89 -16.52 -17.80
C MET A 298 5.85 -15.52 -17.13
N TYR A 299 6.91 -16.02 -16.48
CA TYR A 299 7.95 -15.15 -15.90
C TYR A 299 8.62 -14.28 -16.95
N GLY A 300 8.89 -14.84 -18.14
CA GLY A 300 9.50 -14.09 -19.24
C GLY A 300 8.66 -12.90 -19.68
N GLU A 301 7.37 -13.09 -19.89
CA GLU A 301 6.49 -12.01 -20.34
C GLU A 301 6.28 -10.94 -19.25
N ILE A 302 6.19 -11.35 -17.98
CA ILE A 302 6.14 -10.42 -16.85
C ILE A 302 7.45 -9.66 -16.71
N ALA A 303 8.60 -10.34 -16.81
CA ALA A 303 9.91 -9.70 -16.72
C ALA A 303 10.13 -8.65 -17.82
N ASP A 304 9.54 -8.80 -19.00
CA ASP A 304 9.58 -7.77 -20.06
C ASP A 304 8.92 -6.44 -19.64
N CYS A 305 7.98 -6.47 -18.70
CA CYS A 305 7.25 -5.30 -18.23
C CYS A 305 7.97 -4.53 -17.12
N LEU A 306 8.93 -5.19 -16.44
CA LEU A 306 9.59 -4.66 -15.25
C LEU A 306 10.83 -3.83 -15.58
N PRO A 307 11.31 -2.96 -14.67
CA PRO A 307 12.61 -2.31 -14.83
C PRO A 307 13.77 -3.32 -14.73
N ASP A 308 14.99 -2.87 -15.03
CA ASP A 308 16.20 -3.72 -15.06
C ASP A 308 16.53 -4.34 -13.70
N THR A 309 16.17 -3.67 -12.61
CA THR A 309 16.22 -4.23 -11.25
C THR A 309 14.82 -4.25 -10.69
N ALA A 310 14.29 -5.44 -10.43
CA ALA A 310 12.94 -5.64 -9.94
C ALA A 310 12.84 -6.91 -9.10
N ALA A 311 11.64 -7.18 -8.59
CA ALA A 311 11.32 -8.41 -7.89
C ALA A 311 10.10 -9.09 -8.54
N ILE A 312 10.04 -10.42 -8.43
CA ILE A 312 8.88 -11.23 -8.83
C ILE A 312 8.56 -12.17 -7.66
N HIS A 313 7.30 -12.25 -7.28
CA HIS A 313 6.81 -13.22 -6.30
C HIS A 313 6.36 -14.50 -7.01
N VAL A 314 6.71 -15.66 -6.47
CA VAL A 314 6.43 -16.97 -7.11
C VAL A 314 5.36 -17.80 -6.39
N GLY A 315 4.71 -17.22 -5.39
CA GLY A 315 3.68 -17.88 -4.60
C GLY A 315 4.25 -19.04 -3.78
N LEU A 316 3.86 -20.27 -4.13
CA LEU A 316 4.27 -21.58 -3.58
C LEU A 316 3.56 -22.00 -2.29
N ASP A 317 2.58 -21.23 -1.84
CA ASP A 317 1.72 -21.55 -0.72
C ASP A 317 0.62 -22.55 -1.10
N GLU A 318 0.03 -23.15 -0.07
CA GLU A 318 -1.24 -23.89 -0.16
C GLU A 318 -1.31 -25.06 -1.16
N ALA A 319 -0.14 -25.50 -1.59
CA ALA A 319 0.00 -26.46 -2.66
C ALA A 319 0.25 -27.88 -2.16
N ARG A 320 -0.38 -28.85 -2.81
CA ARG A 320 -0.07 -30.28 -2.65
C ARG A 320 0.91 -30.74 -3.72
N TRP A 321 1.54 -31.86 -3.47
CA TRP A 321 2.62 -32.38 -4.30
C TRP A 321 2.14 -33.53 -5.18
N PHE A 322 2.27 -33.38 -6.49
CA PHE A 322 1.94 -34.40 -7.48
C PHE A 322 2.99 -34.39 -8.57
N VAL A 323 3.68 -35.51 -8.82
CA VAL A 323 4.63 -35.59 -9.94
C VAL A 323 3.89 -35.92 -11.23
N ALA A 324 4.24 -35.26 -12.33
CA ALA A 324 3.64 -35.51 -13.63
C ALA A 324 3.85 -36.97 -14.09
N PRO A 325 2.86 -37.57 -14.77
CA PRO A 325 3.01 -38.91 -15.33
C PRO A 325 4.25 -39.04 -16.21
N GLY A 326 5.04 -40.09 -15.97
CA GLY A 326 6.30 -40.33 -16.71
C GLY A 326 7.53 -39.58 -16.17
N GLU A 327 7.39 -38.70 -15.18
CA GLU A 327 8.51 -37.92 -14.62
C GLU A 327 8.97 -38.39 -13.23
N ALA A 328 8.41 -39.48 -12.69
CA ALA A 328 8.73 -40.00 -11.36
C ALA A 328 10.24 -40.27 -11.13
N ASN A 329 10.96 -40.68 -12.18
CA ASN A 329 12.39 -41.01 -12.11
C ASN A 329 13.32 -39.79 -12.15
N LYS A 330 12.79 -38.57 -12.33
CA LYS A 330 13.60 -37.34 -12.39
C LYS A 330 13.99 -36.80 -11.01
N GLY A 331 13.56 -37.47 -9.94
CA GLY A 331 14.01 -37.18 -8.58
C GLY A 331 13.60 -35.79 -8.09
N TYR A 332 12.43 -35.29 -8.54
CA TYR A 332 11.83 -34.09 -8.01
C TYR A 332 11.48 -34.28 -6.54
N THR A 333 11.93 -33.34 -5.71
CA THR A 333 11.59 -33.28 -4.29
C THR A 333 11.05 -31.90 -3.95
N PRO A 334 10.25 -31.78 -2.88
CA PRO A 334 9.77 -30.49 -2.39
C PRO A 334 10.88 -29.45 -2.16
N GLU A 335 12.02 -29.89 -1.64
CA GLU A 335 13.23 -29.07 -1.49
C GLU A 335 13.80 -28.58 -2.83
N LYS A 336 13.91 -29.49 -3.81
CA LYS A 336 14.44 -29.16 -5.15
C LYS A 336 13.54 -28.21 -5.93
N LEU A 337 12.23 -28.20 -5.71
CA LEU A 337 11.34 -27.29 -6.44
C LEU A 337 11.65 -25.83 -6.18
N VAL A 338 11.97 -25.46 -4.93
CA VAL A 338 12.35 -24.07 -4.63
C VAL A 338 13.59 -23.69 -5.43
N THR A 339 14.54 -24.62 -5.58
CA THR A 339 15.73 -24.40 -6.42
C THR A 339 15.38 -24.29 -7.90
N ILE A 340 14.52 -25.18 -8.42
CA ILE A 340 14.11 -25.17 -9.83
C ILE A 340 13.40 -23.85 -10.18
N ILE A 341 12.46 -23.41 -9.35
CA ILE A 341 11.75 -22.15 -9.56
C ILE A 341 12.69 -20.96 -9.44
N TYR A 342 13.59 -20.96 -8.45
CA TYR A 342 14.62 -19.93 -8.32
C TYR A 342 15.50 -19.86 -9.57
N ASP A 343 16.04 -20.99 -10.02
CA ASP A 343 16.90 -21.08 -11.20
C ASP A 343 16.16 -20.63 -12.46
N LEU A 344 14.86 -20.90 -12.56
CA LEU A 344 14.02 -20.45 -13.67
C LEU A 344 13.85 -18.94 -13.69
N VAL A 345 13.56 -18.31 -12.55
CA VAL A 345 13.50 -16.84 -12.43
C VAL A 345 14.87 -16.23 -12.76
N GLN A 346 15.97 -16.81 -12.24
CA GLN A 346 17.31 -16.30 -12.51
C GLN A 346 17.72 -16.52 -13.98
N LYS A 347 17.29 -17.61 -14.63
CA LYS A 347 17.48 -17.84 -16.07
C LYS A 347 16.78 -16.74 -16.88
N VAL A 348 15.49 -16.50 -16.61
CA VAL A 348 14.71 -15.45 -17.25
C VAL A 348 15.35 -14.08 -17.07
N ALA A 349 15.87 -13.78 -15.87
CA ALA A 349 16.58 -12.55 -15.57
C ALA A 349 17.84 -12.39 -16.44
N ARG A 350 18.69 -13.43 -16.51
CA ARG A 350 19.92 -13.43 -17.30
C ARG A 350 19.66 -13.24 -18.79
N GLU A 351 18.68 -13.95 -19.34
CA GLU A 351 18.33 -13.86 -20.77
C GLU A 351 17.84 -12.47 -21.19
N ARG A 352 17.32 -11.69 -20.23
CA ARG A 352 16.83 -10.32 -20.44
C ARG A 352 17.80 -9.25 -19.97
N GLY A 353 18.98 -9.63 -19.46
CA GLY A 353 19.94 -8.68 -18.88
C GLY A 353 19.42 -7.96 -17.62
N LYS A 354 18.51 -8.58 -16.86
CA LYS A 354 17.88 -8.01 -15.67
C LYS A 354 18.41 -8.65 -14.39
N HIS A 355 18.25 -7.92 -13.29
CA HIS A 355 18.44 -8.41 -11.93
C HIS A 355 17.08 -8.59 -11.26
N LEU A 356 16.64 -9.84 -11.08
CA LEU A 356 15.36 -10.17 -10.46
C LEU A 356 15.56 -10.82 -9.09
N THR A 357 14.98 -10.20 -8.06
CA THR A 357 14.86 -10.79 -6.73
C THR A 357 13.61 -11.66 -6.66
N MET A 358 13.74 -12.91 -6.22
CA MET A 358 12.59 -13.79 -6.02
C MET A 358 11.97 -13.53 -4.65
N HIS A 359 10.66 -13.33 -4.58
CA HIS A 359 9.89 -13.39 -3.35
C HIS A 359 9.05 -14.68 -3.33
N MET A 360 8.79 -15.25 -2.16
CA MET A 360 7.90 -16.41 -2.04
C MET A 360 7.20 -16.45 -0.69
N TRP A 361 5.99 -17.01 -0.63
CA TRP A 361 5.30 -17.24 0.63
C TRP A 361 6.05 -18.29 1.47
N ALA A 362 6.20 -18.03 2.77
CA ALA A 362 6.90 -18.94 3.68
C ALA A 362 5.98 -20.04 4.28
N ASP A 363 4.86 -20.35 3.60
CA ASP A 363 3.95 -21.48 3.81
C ASP A 363 4.34 -22.72 2.97
N HIS A 364 5.57 -22.78 2.47
CA HIS A 364 6.06 -23.94 1.71
C HIS A 364 6.11 -25.26 2.53
N LYS A 365 5.34 -25.42 3.62
CA LYS A 365 5.16 -26.59 4.48
C LYS A 365 6.47 -27.19 4.97
N GLY A 366 7.43 -26.32 5.32
CA GLY A 366 8.72 -26.74 5.85
C GLY A 366 9.63 -27.43 4.83
N ARG A 367 9.36 -27.28 3.53
CA ARG A 367 10.36 -27.55 2.48
C ARG A 367 11.62 -26.74 2.80
N PRO A 368 12.75 -27.38 3.15
CA PRO A 368 13.95 -26.62 3.45
C PRO A 368 14.32 -25.80 2.22
N ILE A 369 14.74 -24.56 2.44
CA ILE A 369 15.32 -23.76 1.37
C ILE A 369 16.76 -24.20 1.26
N PRO A 370 17.18 -24.81 0.14
CA PRO A 370 18.51 -25.35 0.05
C PRO A 370 19.59 -24.29 0.24
N ALA A 371 20.74 -24.68 0.77
CA ALA A 371 21.86 -23.77 0.99
C ALA A 371 22.37 -23.14 -0.32
N GLN A 372 22.23 -23.86 -1.45
CA GLN A 372 22.63 -23.38 -2.78
C GLN A 372 21.70 -22.33 -3.39
N VAL A 373 20.49 -22.14 -2.86
CA VAL A 373 19.62 -21.05 -3.34
C VAL A 373 20.24 -19.72 -2.93
N GLY A 374 20.55 -18.91 -3.94
CA GLY A 374 21.34 -17.69 -3.82
C GLY A 374 20.69 -16.60 -2.95
N PRO A 375 21.41 -15.49 -2.74
CA PRO A 375 21.00 -14.42 -1.82
C PRO A 375 19.77 -13.63 -2.28
N ASN A 376 19.41 -13.73 -3.57
CA ASN A 376 18.28 -13.00 -4.18
C ASN A 376 16.92 -13.67 -3.90
N LEU A 377 16.67 -14.04 -2.65
CA LEU A 377 15.42 -14.66 -2.20
C LEU A 377 14.91 -13.98 -0.92
N VAL A 378 13.69 -13.46 -0.99
CA VAL A 378 12.93 -12.90 0.15
C VAL A 378 11.83 -13.88 0.55
N LEU A 379 11.76 -14.18 1.84
CA LEU A 379 10.74 -15.07 2.41
C LEU A 379 9.58 -14.27 2.95
N GLN A 380 8.36 -14.73 2.67
CA GLN A 380 7.15 -14.03 3.07
C GLN A 380 6.25 -14.88 3.99
N PRO A 381 6.59 -15.06 5.26
CA PRO A 381 5.68 -15.69 6.23
C PRO A 381 4.41 -14.87 6.42
N TRP A 382 3.27 -15.54 6.60
CA TRP A 382 1.99 -14.84 6.66
C TRP A 382 1.04 -15.41 7.71
N LYS A 383 0.26 -14.51 8.33
CA LYS A 383 -0.89 -14.74 9.22
C LYS A 383 -1.70 -13.44 9.25
N TYR A 384 -3.02 -13.58 9.32
CA TYR A 384 -3.94 -12.45 9.06
C TYR A 384 -4.88 -12.15 10.22
N ARG A 385 -4.78 -12.88 11.34
CA ARG A 385 -5.67 -12.72 12.49
C ARG A 385 -4.90 -12.28 13.73
N HIS A 386 -5.52 -11.45 14.55
CA HIS A 386 -4.99 -11.14 15.87
C HIS A 386 -4.83 -12.41 16.74
N SER A 387 -5.74 -13.39 16.57
CA SER A 387 -5.69 -14.67 17.28
C SER A 387 -4.45 -15.52 16.97
N ASP A 388 -3.72 -15.18 15.90
CA ASP A 388 -2.48 -15.86 15.51
C ASP A 388 -1.25 -15.29 16.23
N GLN A 389 -1.39 -14.42 17.25
CA GLN A 389 -0.27 -13.73 17.91
C GLN A 389 0.89 -14.66 18.29
N GLU A 390 0.61 -15.77 18.99
CA GLU A 390 1.64 -16.72 19.39
C GLU A 390 2.35 -17.33 18.18
N ARG A 391 1.58 -17.62 17.12
CA ARG A 391 2.11 -18.17 15.87
C ARG A 391 2.96 -17.13 15.13
N ILE A 392 2.56 -15.86 15.11
CA ILE A 392 3.33 -14.75 14.53
C ILE A 392 4.70 -14.66 15.24
N VAL A 393 4.71 -14.68 16.58
CA VAL A 393 5.95 -14.64 17.37
C VAL A 393 6.84 -15.85 17.06
N GLN A 394 6.26 -17.05 17.00
CA GLN A 394 7.00 -18.28 16.67
C GLN A 394 7.58 -18.24 15.25
N VAL A 395 6.83 -17.71 14.29
CA VAL A 395 7.30 -17.59 12.91
C VAL A 395 8.43 -16.56 12.81
N MET A 396 8.34 -15.44 13.53
CA MET A 396 9.43 -14.46 13.58
C MET A 396 10.68 -14.99 14.27
N SER A 397 10.58 -15.83 15.30
CA SER A 397 11.77 -16.48 15.89
C SER A 397 12.43 -17.49 14.95
N GLN A 398 11.67 -18.09 14.03
CA GLN A 398 12.20 -19.01 13.02
C GLN A 398 12.94 -18.28 11.89
N TYR A 399 12.37 -17.21 11.36
CA TYR A 399 12.89 -16.52 10.16
C TYR A 399 13.69 -15.25 10.47
N GLY A 400 13.50 -14.65 11.64
CA GLY A 400 14.24 -13.47 12.10
C GLY A 400 15.65 -13.81 12.58
N GLY A 401 16.62 -12.95 12.23
CA GLY A 401 18.00 -13.07 12.69
C GLY A 401 18.98 -12.36 11.77
N LYS A 402 20.11 -11.90 12.33
CA LYS A 402 21.14 -11.14 11.59
C LYS A 402 21.70 -11.90 10.39
N ASP A 403 21.88 -13.21 10.52
CA ASP A 403 22.48 -14.06 9.49
C ASP A 403 21.42 -14.87 8.71
N LYS A 404 20.16 -14.46 8.79
CA LYS A 404 19.04 -15.08 8.08
C LYS A 404 18.76 -14.33 6.78
N ARG A 405 18.07 -15.03 5.86
CA ARG A 405 17.59 -14.43 4.60
C ARG A 405 16.67 -13.25 4.87
N PRO A 406 16.56 -12.28 3.94
CA PRO A 406 15.60 -11.21 4.08
C PRO A 406 14.16 -11.74 4.18
N VAL A 407 13.37 -11.09 5.03
CA VAL A 407 11.98 -11.47 5.33
C VAL A 407 11.04 -10.30 5.07
N MET A 408 9.93 -10.57 4.40
CA MET A 408 8.80 -9.66 4.28
C MET A 408 7.62 -10.24 5.06
N MET A 409 6.94 -9.49 5.91
CA MET A 409 5.82 -10.03 6.70
C MET A 409 4.52 -9.99 5.89
N GLY A 410 3.77 -11.09 5.83
CA GLY A 410 2.44 -11.14 5.21
C GLY A 410 1.33 -10.86 6.21
N ALA A 411 0.73 -9.68 6.12
CA ALA A 411 -0.29 -9.16 7.03
C ALA A 411 -1.50 -8.62 6.23
N GLY A 412 -2.30 -7.73 6.82
CA GLY A 412 -3.53 -7.23 6.22
C GLY A 412 -4.71 -8.15 6.48
N ILE A 413 -5.60 -8.30 5.48
CA ILE A 413 -6.86 -9.04 5.63
C ILE A 413 -6.97 -10.24 4.70
N THR A 414 -7.85 -11.16 5.07
CA THR A 414 -8.31 -12.25 4.19
C THR A 414 -9.79 -12.12 3.87
N SER A 415 -10.26 -12.89 2.90
CA SER A 415 -11.69 -13.09 2.63
C SER A 415 -12.50 -13.59 3.83
N ALA A 416 -11.84 -14.18 4.84
CA ALA A 416 -12.44 -14.64 6.10
C ALA A 416 -12.47 -13.56 7.20
N CYS A 417 -11.76 -12.45 7.05
CA CYS A 417 -11.67 -11.34 8.01
C CYS A 417 -12.16 -10.05 7.34
N ARG A 418 -13.48 -9.93 7.19
CA ARG A 418 -14.12 -8.92 6.34
C ARG A 418 -14.17 -7.51 6.93
N SER A 419 -13.86 -7.30 8.20
CA SER A 419 -14.06 -5.99 8.84
C SER A 419 -12.96 -4.96 8.57
N GLY A 420 -11.90 -5.29 7.80
CA GLY A 420 -10.71 -4.44 7.73
C GLY A 420 -9.97 -4.49 9.07
N ASP A 421 -8.95 -5.33 9.16
CA ASP A 421 -8.20 -5.57 10.39
C ASP A 421 -6.72 -5.25 10.16
N PHE A 422 -6.17 -4.36 10.96
CA PHE A 422 -4.74 -4.02 11.00
C PHE A 422 -4.05 -4.59 12.25
N ALA A 423 -4.78 -5.25 13.15
CA ALA A 423 -4.23 -5.80 14.39
C ALA A 423 -3.15 -6.84 14.09
N ALA A 424 -3.37 -7.71 13.09
CA ALA A 424 -2.33 -8.64 12.63
C ALA A 424 -1.07 -7.90 12.15
N THR A 425 -1.21 -6.81 11.40
CA THR A 425 -0.08 -5.95 10.97
C THR A 425 0.68 -5.39 12.16
N ARG A 426 -0.03 -4.90 13.19
CA ARG A 426 0.58 -4.42 14.43
C ARG A 426 1.40 -5.52 15.11
N LEU A 427 0.84 -6.73 15.24
CA LEU A 427 1.52 -7.87 15.86
C LEU A 427 2.76 -8.31 15.08
N TRP A 428 2.68 -8.37 13.75
CA TRP A 428 3.82 -8.61 12.88
C TRP A 428 4.93 -7.59 13.11
N CYS A 429 4.61 -6.30 13.10
CA CYS A 429 5.61 -5.25 13.31
C CYS A 429 6.25 -5.32 14.71
N LEU A 430 5.48 -5.63 15.75
CA LEU A 430 6.01 -5.83 17.11
C LEU A 430 6.95 -7.04 17.20
N ALA A 431 6.58 -8.15 16.56
CA ALA A 431 7.39 -9.37 16.54
C ALA A 431 8.63 -9.23 15.64
N GLY A 432 8.54 -8.45 14.56
CA GLY A 432 9.59 -8.27 13.56
C GLY A 432 10.64 -7.22 13.91
N ASP A 433 10.28 -6.20 14.69
CA ASP A 433 11.17 -5.10 15.11
C ASP A 433 12.57 -5.50 15.57
N PRO A 434 12.75 -6.55 16.38
CA PRO A 434 14.07 -6.91 16.88
C PRO A 434 15.01 -7.46 15.79
N TYR A 435 14.49 -7.81 14.61
CA TYR A 435 15.21 -8.58 13.60
C TYR A 435 15.64 -7.70 12.41
N PRO A 436 16.96 -7.52 12.17
CA PRO A 436 17.46 -6.61 11.14
C PRO A 436 17.27 -7.11 9.70
N ASN A 437 16.96 -8.40 9.50
CA ASN A 437 16.67 -8.97 8.19
C ASN A 437 15.21 -8.77 7.76
N VAL A 438 14.37 -8.15 8.59
CA VAL A 438 12.97 -7.84 8.25
C VAL A 438 12.91 -6.59 7.41
N LEU A 439 12.45 -6.74 6.17
CA LEU A 439 12.32 -5.66 5.20
C LEU A 439 11.07 -4.81 5.42
N GLY A 440 10.03 -5.38 6.06
CA GLY A 440 8.75 -4.71 6.37
C GLY A 440 7.58 -5.65 6.25
N ALA A 441 6.40 -5.14 5.86
CA ALA A 441 5.20 -5.96 5.68
C ALA A 441 4.42 -5.64 4.40
N THR A 442 3.76 -6.67 3.90
CA THR A 442 2.76 -6.65 2.84
C THR A 442 1.38 -6.67 3.47
N LEU A 443 0.65 -5.60 3.22
CA LEU A 443 -0.74 -5.41 3.59
C LEU A 443 -1.62 -6.09 2.53
N CYS A 444 -2.06 -7.32 2.76
CA CYS A 444 -2.80 -8.09 1.76
C CYS A 444 -4.28 -7.72 1.71
N LEU A 445 -4.80 -7.49 0.50
CA LEU A 445 -6.23 -7.37 0.19
C LEU A 445 -6.69 -8.60 -0.59
N TRP A 446 -6.96 -9.70 0.11
CA TRP A 446 -7.40 -10.94 -0.53
C TRP A 446 -8.89 -10.95 -0.88
N GLY A 447 -9.22 -11.53 -2.02
CA GLY A 447 -10.55 -11.98 -2.39
C GLY A 447 -11.53 -10.91 -2.86
N THR A 448 -11.18 -9.62 -2.79
CA THR A 448 -12.09 -8.50 -3.10
C THR A 448 -11.36 -7.33 -3.76
N ASN A 449 -12.09 -6.57 -4.57
CA ASN A 449 -11.66 -5.25 -5.06
C ASN A 449 -12.25 -4.08 -4.27
N ASN A 450 -12.99 -4.32 -3.19
CA ASN A 450 -13.59 -3.25 -2.38
C ASN A 450 -12.58 -2.69 -1.38
N LEU A 451 -11.68 -1.81 -1.84
CA LEU A 451 -10.74 -1.11 -0.95
C LEU A 451 -11.47 -0.08 -0.07
N ALA A 452 -12.60 0.49 -0.50
CA ALA A 452 -13.34 1.50 0.27
C ALA A 452 -13.69 0.98 1.67
N ASP A 453 -14.33 -0.19 1.75
CA ASP A 453 -14.67 -0.81 3.03
C ASP A 453 -13.47 -1.41 3.79
N ARG A 454 -12.27 -1.37 3.21
CA ARG A 454 -11.04 -1.97 3.77
C ARG A 454 -9.92 -0.95 3.92
N LEU A 455 -10.18 0.33 3.66
CA LEU A 455 -9.16 1.37 3.63
C LEU A 455 -8.47 1.51 4.99
N ILE A 456 -9.18 1.24 6.08
CA ILE A 456 -8.65 1.26 7.44
C ILE A 456 -7.42 0.34 7.60
N MET A 457 -7.40 -0.81 6.92
CA MET A 457 -6.27 -1.73 6.96
C MET A 457 -5.02 -1.08 6.34
N LEU A 458 -5.19 -0.36 5.23
CA LEU A 458 -4.11 0.34 4.55
C LEU A 458 -3.64 1.56 5.36
N TYR A 459 -4.59 2.37 5.84
CA TYR A 459 -4.35 3.60 6.59
C TYR A 459 -3.62 3.34 7.91
N ALA A 460 -4.15 2.43 8.74
CA ALA A 460 -3.53 2.06 10.00
C ALA A 460 -2.24 1.23 9.77
N GLY A 461 -2.25 0.34 8.76
CA GLY A 461 -1.07 -0.44 8.38
C GLY A 461 0.14 0.43 8.06
N ALA A 462 -0.05 1.49 7.27
CA ALA A 462 1.00 2.45 6.93
C ALA A 462 1.66 3.09 8.17
N SER A 463 0.90 3.31 9.24
CA SER A 463 1.46 3.81 10.51
C SER A 463 2.48 2.86 11.11
N TYR A 464 2.18 1.57 11.17
CA TYR A 464 3.13 0.60 11.74
C TYR A 464 4.38 0.41 10.89
N LEU A 465 4.25 0.68 9.58
CA LEU A 465 5.32 0.50 8.61
C LEU A 465 6.28 1.69 8.49
N TRP A 466 5.84 2.88 8.90
CA TRP A 466 6.63 4.11 8.81
C TRP A 466 6.94 4.71 10.18
N SER A 467 5.94 4.88 11.04
CA SER A 467 6.01 5.68 12.26
C SER A 467 6.93 5.08 13.35
N PRO A 468 7.34 5.87 14.36
CA PRO A 468 8.02 5.36 15.55
C PRO A 468 7.30 4.20 16.22
N ARG A 469 8.08 3.32 16.87
CA ARG A 469 7.57 2.16 17.62
C ARG A 469 6.57 2.52 18.75
N LYS A 470 6.70 3.70 19.36
CA LYS A 470 6.10 4.03 20.67
C LYS A 470 4.63 4.48 20.65
N LEU A 471 3.95 4.50 19.52
CA LEU A 471 2.68 5.25 19.43
C LEU A 471 1.48 4.69 20.22
N GLN A 472 1.55 3.51 20.85
CA GLN A 472 0.34 2.90 21.43
C GLN A 472 0.57 2.16 22.75
N PRO A 473 0.08 2.69 23.90
CA PRO A 473 -0.17 1.87 25.08
C PRO A 473 -1.37 0.97 24.78
N VAL A 474 -1.19 -0.35 24.93
CA VAL A 474 -2.21 -1.37 24.62
C VAL A 474 -2.73 -2.07 25.86
N GLU A 475 -2.14 -1.78 27.02
CA GLU A 475 -2.56 -2.34 28.30
C GLU A 475 -3.97 -1.87 28.72
N GLU A 476 -4.44 -0.73 28.19
CA GLU A 476 -5.76 -0.14 28.50
C GLU A 476 -6.84 -0.38 27.42
N ASP A 477 -6.52 -1.07 26.30
CA ASP A 477 -7.46 -1.34 25.19
C ASP A 477 -7.29 -2.77 24.62
N PRO A 478 -7.73 -3.82 25.37
CA PRO A 478 -7.47 -5.22 25.00
C PRO A 478 -8.19 -5.66 23.72
N TYR A 479 -9.29 -5.00 23.35
CA TYR A 479 -10.05 -5.29 22.12
C TYR A 479 -9.69 -4.37 20.96
N SER A 480 -8.76 -3.42 21.17
CA SER A 480 -8.37 -2.43 20.17
C SER A 480 -9.54 -1.58 19.66
N GLU A 481 -10.59 -1.38 20.47
CA GLU A 481 -11.81 -0.65 20.09
C GLU A 481 -11.54 0.85 20.02
N ASP A 482 -10.93 1.41 21.07
CA ASP A 482 -10.50 2.81 21.08
C ASP A 482 -9.47 3.05 19.97
N LEU A 483 -8.56 2.10 19.79
CA LEU A 483 -7.57 2.17 18.74
C LEU A 483 -8.20 2.21 17.34
N ARG A 484 -9.16 1.33 17.07
CA ARG A 484 -9.89 1.28 15.80
C ARG A 484 -10.68 2.56 15.58
N PHE A 485 -11.43 3.01 16.59
CA PHE A 485 -12.20 4.25 16.54
C PHE A 485 -11.30 5.45 16.20
N ARG A 486 -10.14 5.58 16.86
CA ARG A 486 -9.17 6.64 16.57
C ARG A 486 -8.67 6.61 15.12
N PHE A 487 -8.34 5.42 14.59
CA PHE A 487 -7.91 5.32 13.20
C PHE A 487 -9.04 5.60 12.21
N GLU A 488 -10.26 5.11 12.45
CA GLU A 488 -11.41 5.36 11.57
C GLU A 488 -11.73 6.85 11.51
N ARG A 489 -11.78 7.52 12.66
CA ARG A 489 -11.97 8.97 12.75
C ARG A 489 -10.87 9.74 12.02
N ASN A 490 -9.61 9.41 12.26
CA ASN A 490 -8.49 10.11 11.61
C ASN A 490 -8.44 9.85 10.09
N MET A 491 -8.83 8.65 9.66
CA MET A 491 -8.91 8.28 8.26
C MET A 491 -10.00 9.08 7.54
N GLN A 492 -11.19 9.23 8.13
CA GLN A 492 -12.26 10.05 7.57
C GLN A 492 -11.81 11.51 7.39
N ASN A 493 -11.16 12.07 8.40
CA ASN A 493 -10.59 13.43 8.32
C ASN A 493 -9.52 13.55 7.22
N TRP A 494 -8.67 12.53 7.08
CA TRP A 494 -7.67 12.47 6.02
C TRP A 494 -8.31 12.37 4.62
N GLN A 495 -9.42 11.65 4.45
CA GLN A 495 -10.16 11.56 3.19
C GLN A 495 -10.74 12.90 2.73
N LEU A 496 -11.07 13.82 3.65
CA LEU A 496 -11.56 15.16 3.31
C LEU A 496 -10.51 16.01 2.58
N ILE A 497 -9.25 15.91 3.00
CA ILE A 497 -8.14 16.65 2.35
C ILE A 497 -7.50 15.85 1.21
N PHE A 498 -7.88 14.58 1.02
CA PHE A 498 -7.39 13.73 -0.05
C PHE A 498 -8.55 12.98 -0.74
N PRO A 499 -9.25 13.66 -1.68
CA PRO A 499 -10.48 13.15 -2.30
C PRO A 499 -10.30 11.83 -3.05
N ASP A 500 -9.08 11.48 -3.43
CA ASP A 500 -8.78 10.21 -4.08
C ASP A 500 -9.10 9.00 -3.21
N ALA A 501 -9.05 9.16 -1.90
CA ALA A 501 -9.40 8.14 -0.92
C ALA A 501 -10.88 8.17 -0.54
N ALA A 502 -11.70 9.10 -1.05
CA ALA A 502 -13.13 9.12 -0.78
C ALA A 502 -13.82 7.88 -1.36
N GLU A 503 -14.79 7.35 -0.62
CA GLU A 503 -15.54 6.13 -0.99
C GLU A 503 -16.13 6.22 -2.40
N ALA A 504 -16.82 7.31 -2.73
CA ALA A 504 -17.41 7.50 -4.05
C ALA A 504 -16.36 7.48 -5.19
N ALA A 505 -15.16 8.00 -4.95
CA ALA A 505 -14.08 8.02 -5.95
C ALA A 505 -13.43 6.64 -6.12
N LEU A 506 -13.26 5.91 -5.01
CA LEU A 506 -12.82 4.52 -5.00
C LEU A 506 -13.82 3.64 -5.76
N ASP A 507 -15.10 3.75 -5.45
CA ASP A 507 -16.17 2.96 -6.09
C ASP A 507 -16.32 3.26 -7.57
N PHE A 508 -16.19 4.53 -7.96
CA PHE A 508 -16.26 4.93 -9.36
C PHE A 508 -15.20 4.22 -10.21
N ASP A 509 -13.93 4.27 -9.78
CA ASP A 509 -12.85 3.65 -10.55
C ASP A 509 -12.80 2.12 -10.39
N ARG A 510 -13.23 1.59 -9.23
CA ARG A 510 -13.31 0.14 -8.95
C ARG A 510 -14.14 -0.60 -9.99
N GLY A 511 -15.23 0.02 -10.44
CA GLY A 511 -16.20 -0.61 -11.33
C GLY A 511 -17.04 -1.65 -10.58
N PRO A 512 -17.36 -2.82 -11.17
CA PRO A 512 -18.23 -3.79 -10.52
C PRO A 512 -17.54 -4.42 -9.30
N GLU A 513 -18.28 -4.58 -8.21
CA GLU A 513 -17.73 -5.26 -7.03
C GLU A 513 -17.63 -6.76 -7.30
N VAL A 514 -16.44 -7.32 -7.07
CA VAL A 514 -16.16 -8.74 -7.27
C VAL A 514 -15.61 -9.32 -5.98
N PHE A 515 -16.17 -10.46 -5.58
CA PHE A 515 -15.70 -11.26 -4.46
C PHE A 515 -15.53 -12.71 -4.89
N LEU A 516 -14.32 -13.24 -4.74
CA LEU A 516 -13.98 -14.63 -5.11
C LEU A 516 -14.51 -15.03 -6.49
N GLY A 517 -14.19 -14.22 -7.50
CA GLY A 517 -14.47 -14.44 -8.92
C GLY A 517 -15.94 -14.26 -9.32
N ARG A 518 -16.79 -13.72 -8.44
CA ARG A 518 -18.22 -13.46 -8.72
C ARG A 518 -18.57 -12.00 -8.49
N TYR A 519 -19.42 -11.46 -9.36
CA TYR A 519 -19.99 -10.14 -9.20
C TYR A 519 -20.95 -10.10 -8.00
N LEU A 520 -20.90 -9.03 -7.20
CA LEU A 520 -21.80 -8.81 -6.06
C LEU A 520 -22.98 -7.88 -6.37
N GLN A 521 -22.96 -7.22 -7.53
CA GLN A 521 -23.91 -6.17 -7.87
C GLN A 521 -24.72 -6.50 -9.14
N PRO A 522 -25.98 -6.01 -9.26
CA PRO A 522 -26.74 -6.10 -10.50
C PRO A 522 -26.02 -5.41 -11.68
N PRO A 523 -26.25 -5.87 -12.93
CA PRO A 523 -27.13 -6.96 -13.35
C PRO A 523 -26.45 -8.35 -13.30
N PHE A 524 -25.20 -8.44 -12.85
CA PHE A 524 -24.41 -9.66 -12.90
C PHE A 524 -24.30 -10.41 -11.57
N ASN A 525 -25.01 -9.98 -10.53
CA ASN A 525 -24.94 -10.55 -9.19
C ASN A 525 -24.92 -12.09 -9.19
N GLY A 526 -23.90 -12.68 -8.54
CA GLY A 526 -23.66 -14.12 -8.44
C GLY A 526 -23.04 -14.78 -9.67
N LYS A 527 -23.04 -14.12 -10.84
CA LYS A 527 -22.41 -14.66 -12.05
C LYS A 527 -20.89 -14.65 -11.90
N ALA A 528 -20.25 -15.67 -12.45
CA ALA A 528 -18.81 -15.75 -12.56
C ALA A 528 -18.28 -14.64 -13.49
N VAL A 529 -17.14 -14.06 -13.14
CA VAL A 529 -16.40 -13.11 -13.98
C VAL A 529 -15.84 -13.80 -15.23
N ALA A 530 -15.35 -15.03 -15.06
CA ALA A 530 -14.77 -15.86 -16.10
C ALA A 530 -15.17 -17.34 -15.90
N PRO A 531 -15.20 -18.16 -16.98
CA PRO A 531 -15.57 -19.57 -16.90
C PRO A 531 -14.64 -20.41 -15.98
N THR A 532 -13.40 -19.97 -15.78
CA THR A 532 -12.44 -20.58 -14.84
C THR A 532 -12.99 -20.69 -13.42
N ARG A 533 -13.85 -19.75 -13.00
CA ARG A 533 -14.43 -19.74 -11.65
C ARG A 533 -15.25 -20.99 -11.36
N ASP A 534 -15.98 -21.46 -12.37
CA ASP A 534 -16.89 -22.60 -12.28
C ASP A 534 -16.27 -23.90 -12.80
N TYR A 535 -15.02 -23.83 -13.27
CA TYR A 535 -14.29 -24.98 -13.78
C TYR A 535 -14.00 -26.01 -12.67
N LYS A 536 -14.14 -27.29 -13.03
CA LYS A 536 -13.79 -28.43 -12.20
C LYS A 536 -12.84 -29.33 -13.03
N PRO A 537 -11.53 -29.32 -12.73
CA PRO A 537 -10.52 -30.07 -13.48
C PRO A 537 -10.67 -31.58 -13.38
#